data_AF-A0AAU7RQA7-F1
#
_entry.id   AF-A0AAU7RQA7-F1
#
_cell.length_a   1.000
_cell.length_b   1.000
_cell.length_c   1.000
_cell.angle_alpha   90.00
_cell.angle_beta   90.00
_cell.angle_gamma   90.00
#
_symmetry.space_group_name_H-M   'P 1'
#
loop_
_entity.id
_entity.type
_entity.pdbx_description
1 polymer ?
#
loop_
_entity_poly.entity_id
_entity_poly.type
_entity_poly.pdbx_seq_one_letter_code
_entity_poly.pdbx_strand_id
1 'polypeptide(L)'
;MQLEKELDIAEISAALHPKRRIVVLQREDGLYTYAEQYHYVSHYEGKIIAEGWATLPSDDIFSTSEIAETEGRAAFSRRYGVAY
;
A
#
# COMPACT_ATOMS: atom_id res chain seq x y z
N MET A 1 1.94 -5.54 13.76
CA MET A 1 1.37 -5.96 12.45
C MET A 1 2.46 -6.64 11.64
N GLN A 2 2.13 -7.73 10.97
CA GLN A 2 3.03 -8.50 10.11
C GLN A 2 2.61 -8.34 8.65
N LEU A 3 3.57 -8.16 7.75
CA LEU A 3 3.32 -8.14 6.31
C LEU A 3 2.99 -9.56 5.83
N GLU A 4 1.79 -9.72 5.28
CA GLU A 4 1.32 -10.99 4.72
C GLU A 4 1.52 -11.04 3.20
N LYS A 5 1.15 -9.96 2.51
CA LYS A 5 1.23 -9.90 1.05
C LYS A 5 1.54 -8.50 0.55
N GLU A 6 2.40 -8.42 -0.45
CA GLU A 6 2.58 -7.23 -1.28
C GLU A 6 1.85 -7.42 -2.59
N LEU A 7 1.02 -6.45 -2.98
CA LEU A 7 0.34 -6.45 -4.28
C LEU A 7 1.13 -5.64 -5.31
N ASP A 8 0.66 -5.67 -6.56
CA ASP A 8 1.33 -5.06 -7.70
C ASP A 8 1.54 -3.55 -7.53
N ILE A 9 2.59 -3.01 -8.14
CA ILE A 9 2.83 -1.57 -8.11
C ILE A 9 1.99 -0.92 -9.20
N ALA A 10 1.26 0.14 -8.85
CA ALA A 10 0.52 0.98 -9.77
C ALA A 10 1.00 2.42 -9.71
N GLU A 11 0.94 3.10 -10.86
CA GLU A 11 1.15 4.55 -10.92
C GLU A 11 -0.19 5.27 -10.83
N ILE A 12 -0.25 6.26 -9.93
CA ILE A 12 -1.41 7.14 -9.76
C ILE A 12 -1.08 8.54 -10.27
N SER A 13 -2.11 9.31 -10.60
CA SER A 13 -1.97 10.71 -10.98
C SER A 13 -1.74 11.59 -9.74
N ALA A 14 -0.54 11.52 -9.16
CA ALA A 14 -0.11 12.34 -8.03
C ALA A 14 1.23 13.02 -8.32
N ALA A 15 1.33 14.31 -7.99
CA ALA A 15 2.57 15.07 -8.17
C ALA A 15 3.71 14.60 -7.24
N LEU A 16 3.37 14.04 -6.08
CA LEU A 16 4.31 13.46 -5.13
C LEU A 16 4.01 11.98 -4.93
N HIS A 17 5.06 11.16 -5.02
CA HIS A 17 4.99 9.71 -4.83
C HIS A 17 3.93 9.04 -5.73
N PRO A 18 4.09 9.07 -7.07
CA PRO A 18 3.11 8.51 -8.00
C PRO A 18 3.04 6.99 -7.95
N LYS A 19 4.12 6.31 -7.53
CA LYS A 19 4.13 4.85 -7.38
C LYS A 19 3.52 4.43 -6.06
N ARG A 20 2.47 3.62 -6.13
CA ARG A 20 1.72 3.07 -5.00
C ARG A 20 1.61 1.57 -5.10
N ARG A 21 1.37 0.93 -3.97
CA ARG A 21 0.95 -0.47 -3.88
C ARG A 21 0.05 -0.66 -2.68
N ILE A 22 -0.76 -1.71 -2.71
CA ILE A 22 -1.48 -2.19 -1.55
C ILE A 22 -0.67 -3.30 -0.89
N VAL A 23 -0.69 -3.35 0.44
CA VAL A 23 -0.19 -4.46 1.23
C VAL A 23 -1.30 -5.03 2.10
N VAL A 24 -1.31 -6.35 2.25
CA VAL A 24 -2.16 -7.05 3.23
C VAL A 24 -1.32 -7.30 4.48
N LEU A 25 -1.87 -6.93 5.62
CA LEU A 25 -1.22 -7.03 6.92
C LEU A 25 -2.03 -7.94 7.84
N GLN A 26 -1.34 -8.82 8.56
CA GLN A 26 -1.92 -9.56 9.66
C GLN A 26 -1.71 -8.80 10.98
N ARG A 27 -2.78 -8.66 11.75
CA ARG A 27 -2.79 -8.04 13.07
C ARG A 27 -2.46 -9.07 14.14
N GLU A 28 -2.12 -8.61 15.34
CA GLU A 28 -1.78 -9.49 16.48
C GLU A 28 -2.99 -10.31 16.96
N ASP A 29 -4.21 -9.83 16.70
CA ASP A 29 -5.46 -10.52 16.97
C ASP A 29 -5.80 -11.61 15.92
N GLY A 30 -4.92 -11.83 14.94
CA GLY A 30 -5.09 -12.82 13.88
C GLY A 30 -5.98 -12.36 12.72
N LEU A 31 -6.59 -11.17 12.80
CA LEU A 31 -7.37 -10.56 11.73
C LEU A 31 -6.48 -9.89 10.69
N TYR A 32 -7.06 -9.57 9.54
CA TYR A 32 -6.36 -8.98 8.41
C TYR A 32 -6.83 -7.56 8.14
N THR A 33 -5.96 -6.73 7.59
CA THR A 33 -6.27 -5.38 7.12
C THR A 33 -5.46 -5.12 5.85
N TYR A 34 -5.81 -4.09 5.09
CA TYR A 34 -4.96 -3.61 4.00
C TYR A 34 -4.46 -2.21 4.30
N ALA A 35 -3.30 -1.87 3.75
CA ALA A 35 -2.76 -0.53 3.80
C ALA A 35 -2.19 -0.16 2.44
N GLU A 36 -2.28 1.13 2.11
CA GLU A 36 -1.59 1.68 0.95
C GLU A 36 -0.14 2.00 1.34
N GLN A 37 0.79 1.70 0.44
CA GLN A 37 2.16 2.19 0.54
C GLN A 37 2.49 3.10 -0.63
N TYR A 38 3.30 4.11 -0.36
CA TYR A 38 3.86 4.97 -1.39
C TYR A 38 5.38 4.83 -1.46
N HIS A 39 5.89 4.84 -2.68
CA HIS A 39 7.32 4.81 -2.92
C HIS A 39 7.91 6.20 -2.71
N TYR A 40 8.99 6.28 -1.93
CA TYR A 40 9.72 7.52 -1.71
C TYR A 40 11.18 7.36 -2.15
N VAL A 41 11.74 8.46 -2.65
CA VAL A 41 13.17 8.60 -2.94
C VAL A 41 13.62 9.93 -2.33
N SER A 42 14.49 9.86 -1.34
CA SER A 42 15.06 11.01 -0.66
C SER A 42 16.45 11.32 -1.23
N HIS A 43 16.68 12.58 -1.56
CA HIS A 43 17.93 13.06 -2.11
C HIS A 43 18.61 14.03 -1.15
N TYR A 44 19.93 13.93 -1.05
CA TYR A 44 20.79 14.90 -0.38
C TYR A 44 21.99 15.19 -1.28
N GLU A 45 22.23 16.47 -1.59
CA GLU A 45 23.30 16.90 -2.50
C GLU A 45 23.29 16.16 -3.86
N GLY A 46 22.10 15.94 -4.42
CA GLY A 46 21.92 15.24 -5.70
C GLY A 46 22.14 13.73 -5.65
N LYS A 47 22.41 13.14 -4.47
CA LYS A 47 22.56 11.70 -4.27
C LYS A 47 21.33 11.12 -3.58
N ILE A 48 20.91 9.93 -3.98
CA ILE A 48 19.88 9.18 -3.25
C ILE A 48 20.48 8.74 -1.91
N ILE A 49 19.87 9.17 -0.82
CA ILE A 49 20.27 8.78 0.55
C ILE A 49 19.30 7.79 1.19
N ALA A 50 18.07 7.73 0.70
CA ALA A 50 17.08 6.76 1.13
C ALA A 50 16.08 6.50 0.02
N GLU A 51 15.66 5.24 -0.11
CA GLU A 51 14.60 4.82 -1.02
C GLU A 51 13.82 3.70 -0.33
N GLY A 52 12.50 3.70 -0.49
CA GLY A 52 11.68 2.66 0.11
C GLY A 52 10.19 2.89 -0.05
N TRP A 53 9.44 2.16 0.77
CA TRP A 53 7.99 2.20 0.83
C TRP A 53 7.56 2.67 2.21
N ALA A 54 6.72 3.70 2.24
CA ALA A 54 6.12 4.19 3.47
C ALA A 54 4.66 3.76 3.52
N THR A 55 4.25 3.16 4.64
CA THR A 55 2.89 2.67 4.87
C THR A 55 2.00 3.79 5.38
N LEU A 56 0.90 4.03 4.69
CA LEU A 56 -0.19 4.88 5.15
C LEU A 56 -1.04 4.15 6.21
N PRO A 57 -1.89 4.86 6.97
CA PRO A 57 -2.82 4.22 7.88
C PRO A 57 -3.59 3.08 7.21
N SER A 58 -3.72 1.96 7.92
CA SER A 58 -4.45 0.79 7.43
C SER A 58 -5.96 1.06 7.48
N ASP A 59 -6.67 0.55 6.48
CA ASP A 59 -8.12 0.69 6.35
C ASP A 59 -8.80 -0.67 6.66
N ASP A 60 -9.90 -0.60 7.41
CA ASP A 60 -10.81 -1.71 7.72
C ASP A 60 -10.16 -2.96 8.37
N ILE A 61 -10.99 -3.92 8.78
CA ILE A 61 -10.55 -5.18 9.41
C ILE A 61 -11.38 -6.33 8.85
N PHE A 62 -10.71 -7.40 8.44
CA PHE A 62 -11.28 -8.54 7.73
C PHE A 62 -10.87 -9.87 8.38
N SER A 63 -11.70 -10.88 8.19
CA SER A 63 -11.48 -12.21 8.76
C SER A 63 -10.44 -13.05 8.01
N THR A 64 -10.17 -12.75 6.73
CA THR A 64 -9.17 -13.47 5.93
C THR A 64 -8.33 -12.51 5.08
N SER A 65 -7.15 -12.97 4.67
CA SER A 65 -6.23 -12.21 3.81
C SER A 65 -6.80 -11.97 2.42
N GLU A 66 -7.58 -12.92 1.86
CA GLU A 66 -8.18 -12.80 0.53
C GLU A 66 -9.26 -11.72 0.47
N ILE A 67 -10.04 -11.57 1.55
CA ILE A 67 -11.04 -10.49 1.65
C ILE A 67 -10.30 -9.14 1.74
N ALA A 68 -9.28 -9.04 2.60
CA ALA A 68 -8.48 -7.83 2.73
C ALA A 68 -7.80 -7.43 1.41
N GLU A 69 -7.28 -8.39 0.65
CA GLU A 69 -6.73 -8.15 -0.68
C GLU A 69 -7.81 -7.62 -1.63
N THR A 70 -8.95 -8.32 -1.74
CA THR A 70 -10.02 -7.95 -2.67
C THR A 70 -10.55 -6.55 -2.39
N GLU A 71 -10.82 -6.24 -1.12
CA GLU A 71 -11.27 -4.91 -0.70
C GLU A 71 -10.19 -3.86 -0.90
N GLY A 72 -8.91 -4.18 -0.63
CA GLY A 72 -7.79 -3.28 -0.89
C GLY A 72 -7.66 -2.91 -2.36
N ARG A 73 -7.75 -3.89 -3.28
CA ARG A 73 -7.73 -3.64 -4.74
C ARG A 73 -8.92 -2.78 -5.17
N ALA A 74 -10.12 -3.09 -4.66
CA ALA A 74 -11.34 -2.37 -4.98
C ALA A 74 -11.30 -0.92 -4.48
N ALA A 75 -10.85 -0.71 -3.23
CA ALA A 75 -10.70 0.60 -2.63
C ALA A 75 -9.66 1.45 -3.37
N PHE A 76 -8.51 0.86 -3.73
CA PHE A 76 -7.47 1.52 -4.51
C PHE A 76 -8.00 1.97 -5.88
N SER A 77 -8.66 1.06 -6.60
CA SER A 77 -9.25 1.33 -7.91
C SER A 77 -10.29 2.44 -7.84
N ARG A 78 -11.15 2.44 -6.80
CA ARG A 78 -12.16 3.48 -6.56
C ARG A 78 -11.52 4.83 -6.24
N ARG A 79 -10.44 4.85 -5.45
CA ARG A 79 -9.77 6.07 -4.99
C ARG A 79 -9.03 6.78 -6.13
N TYR A 80 -8.36 6.01 -6.99
CA TYR A 80 -7.46 6.55 -8.01
C TYR A 80 -7.97 6.43 -9.45
N GLY A 81 -9.09 5.73 -9.67
CA GLY A 81 -9.66 5.55 -11.00
C GLY A 81 -8.78 4.71 -11.93
N VAL A 82 -7.97 3.81 -11.38
CA VAL A 82 -7.09 2.90 -12.13
C VAL A 82 -7.53 1.45 -11.91
N ALA A 83 -7.32 0.59 -12.90
CA ALA A 83 -7.47 -0.85 -12.70
C ALA A 83 -6.26 -1.36 -11.89
N TYR A 84 -6.53 -2.22 -10.90
CA TYR A 84 -5.54 -2.75 -9.98
C TYR A 84 -5.79 -4.23 -9.67
#